data_AF-A0A0A2CJD8-F1
#
_entry.id   AF-A0A0A2CJD8-F1
#
_cell.length_a   1.000
_cell.length_b   1.000
_cell.length_c   1.000
_cell.angle_alpha   90.00
_cell.angle_beta   90.00
_cell.angle_gamma   90.00
#
_symmetry.space_group_name_H-M   'P 1'
#
loop_
_entity.id
_entity.type
_entity.pdbx_description
1 polymer ?
#
loop_
_entity_poly.entity_id
_entity_poly.type
_entity_poly.pdbx_seq_one_letter_code
_entity_poly.pdbx_strand_id
1 'polypeptide(L)'
;MMLRVSLFAWALLAGVSTATIAPARANPADGFQLRFAPLADVVGMPPATNSDGWKRDLAVVRWQQFARDSELVGHAWSYLDRDIGRFQAAIGSDFVKTAPRIRAGVPQFVRLADEVKNQLKDAMGRSRPFVTHQDLKPCLPREDSASYPSGHATWYVTTSLLLADLLPERRERLLAVGHQGMAARVTCGMHYPSDVEAGQRLGEAAVKQILRSPQWKRFKLSVQPEVKALISPPAAGMPVVYD
;
A
#
# COMPACT_ATOMS: atom_id res chain seq x y z
N MET A 1 85.13 -20.86 26.49
CA MET A 1 84.43 -19.57 26.30
C MET A 1 83.34 -19.79 25.26
N MET A 2 82.13 -20.17 25.69
CA MET A 2 81.01 -20.54 24.80
C MET A 2 79.87 -19.54 24.99
N LEU A 3 79.54 -18.81 23.92
CA LEU A 3 78.48 -17.80 23.84
C LEU A 3 77.10 -18.49 23.77
N ARG A 4 76.18 -18.12 24.66
CA ARG A 4 74.75 -18.46 24.58
C ARG A 4 74.02 -17.39 23.76
N VAL A 5 73.40 -17.79 22.65
CA VAL A 5 72.47 -16.93 21.90
C VAL A 5 71.05 -17.28 22.35
N SER A 6 70.33 -16.28 22.87
CA SER A 6 68.91 -16.42 23.24
C SER A 6 68.04 -15.91 22.10
N LEU A 7 67.18 -16.76 21.56
CA LEU A 7 66.17 -16.40 20.56
C LEU A 7 64.88 -15.98 21.28
N PHE A 8 64.51 -14.70 21.17
CA PHE A 8 63.20 -14.19 21.56
C PHE A 8 62.20 -14.42 20.41
N ALA A 9 61.19 -15.26 20.62
CA ALA A 9 60.07 -15.42 19.71
C ALA A 9 58.97 -14.41 20.06
N TRP A 10 58.72 -13.47 19.15
CA TRP A 10 57.56 -12.58 19.22
C TRP A 10 56.34 -13.28 18.60
N ALA A 11 55.34 -13.60 19.42
CA ALA A 11 54.06 -14.11 18.96
C ALA A 11 53.14 -12.93 18.56
N LEU A 12 52.89 -12.77 17.25
CA LEU A 12 51.84 -11.89 16.74
C LEU A 12 50.46 -12.53 16.99
N LEU A 13 49.70 -11.99 17.93
CA LEU A 13 48.27 -12.26 18.09
C LEU A 13 47.48 -11.44 17.05
N ALA A 14 47.13 -12.07 15.94
CA ALA A 14 46.16 -11.52 15.00
C ALA A 14 44.76 -11.55 15.63
N GLY A 15 44.28 -10.41 16.12
CA GLY A 15 42.92 -10.25 16.59
C GLY A 15 41.93 -10.36 15.43
N VAL A 16 41.18 -11.45 15.38
CA VAL A 16 40.03 -11.59 14.46
C VAL A 16 38.91 -10.70 14.97
N SER A 17 38.78 -9.50 14.38
CA SER A 17 37.65 -8.62 14.63
C SER A 17 36.44 -9.17 13.86
N THR A 18 35.53 -9.82 14.57
CA THR A 18 34.23 -10.21 14.02
C THR A 18 33.35 -8.98 13.92
N ALA A 19 33.42 -8.28 12.79
CA ALA A 19 32.44 -7.27 12.43
C ALA A 19 31.06 -7.95 12.38
N THR A 20 30.21 -7.67 13.37
CA THR A 20 28.81 -8.09 13.36
C THR A 20 28.11 -7.30 12.26
N ILE A 21 27.95 -7.91 11.10
CA ILE A 21 27.07 -7.39 10.05
C ILE A 21 25.67 -7.38 10.67
N ALA A 22 25.15 -6.20 10.99
CA ALA A 22 23.77 -6.04 11.41
C ALA A 22 22.90 -6.68 10.33
N PRO A 23 22.02 -7.66 10.66
CA PRO A 23 21.23 -8.31 9.64
C PRO A 23 20.42 -7.24 8.92
N ALA A 24 20.49 -7.25 7.58
CA ALA A 24 19.57 -6.48 6.75
C ALA A 24 18.17 -6.68 7.31
N ARG A 25 17.44 -5.59 7.62
CA ARG A 25 16.12 -5.67 8.26
C ARG A 25 15.26 -6.64 7.45
N ALA A 26 15.07 -7.85 7.99
CA ALA A 26 14.41 -8.93 7.27
C ALA A 26 13.00 -8.49 6.89
N ASN A 27 12.58 -8.79 5.67
CA ASN A 27 11.23 -8.53 5.20
C ASN A 27 10.23 -9.23 6.14
N PRO A 28 9.36 -8.52 6.89
CA PRO A 28 8.43 -9.14 7.83
C PRO A 28 7.37 -10.03 7.18
N ALA A 29 7.12 -9.87 5.88
CA ALA A 29 6.18 -10.69 5.11
C ALA A 29 6.83 -11.92 4.48
N ASP A 30 8.14 -12.12 4.67
CA ASP A 30 8.89 -13.17 3.98
C ASP A 30 8.33 -14.58 4.24
N GLY A 31 8.34 -15.39 3.20
CA GLY A 31 7.76 -16.74 3.18
C GLY A 31 6.23 -16.82 3.32
N PHE A 32 5.50 -15.71 3.43
CA PHE A 32 4.03 -15.72 3.36
C PHE A 32 3.54 -15.45 1.94
N GLN A 33 2.57 -16.26 1.49
CA GLN A 33 1.94 -16.10 0.20
C GLN A 33 0.42 -16.04 0.36
N LEU A 34 -0.22 -15.17 -0.42
CA LEU A 34 -1.67 -15.13 -0.51
C LEU A 34 -2.18 -16.30 -1.33
N ARG A 35 -3.30 -16.89 -0.91
CA ARG A 35 -4.02 -17.89 -1.69
C ARG A 35 -4.76 -17.18 -2.82
N PHE A 36 -4.31 -17.39 -4.05
CA PHE A 36 -4.81 -16.70 -5.24
C PHE A 36 -6.29 -16.99 -5.53
N ALA A 37 -6.70 -18.25 -5.62
CA ALA A 37 -8.04 -18.62 -6.10
C ALA A 37 -9.19 -17.93 -5.33
N PRO A 38 -9.24 -17.93 -3.98
CA PRO A 38 -10.28 -17.22 -3.25
C PRO A 38 -10.27 -15.69 -3.46
N LEU A 39 -9.11 -15.11 -3.79
CA LEU A 39 -9.01 -13.69 -4.10
C LEU A 39 -9.54 -13.40 -5.50
N ALA A 40 -9.20 -14.25 -6.48
CA ALA A 40 -9.73 -14.16 -7.84
C ALA A 40 -11.26 -14.28 -7.86
N ASP A 41 -11.83 -15.22 -7.08
CA ASP A 41 -13.27 -15.42 -6.98
C ASP A 41 -14.01 -14.18 -6.45
N VAL A 42 -13.47 -13.56 -5.39
CA VAL A 42 -14.07 -12.36 -4.77
C VAL A 42 -13.96 -11.13 -5.67
N VAL A 43 -12.88 -11.03 -6.45
CA VAL A 43 -12.71 -9.97 -7.46
C VAL A 43 -13.71 -10.16 -8.60
N GLY A 44 -13.86 -11.37 -9.11
CA GLY A 44 -14.76 -11.68 -10.23
C GLY A 44 -14.35 -10.99 -11.53
N MET A 45 -15.19 -11.11 -12.55
CA MET A 45 -14.92 -10.56 -13.88
C MET A 45 -15.34 -9.09 -14.01
N PRO A 46 -14.65 -8.28 -14.83
CA PRO A 46 -15.13 -6.94 -15.16
C PRO A 46 -16.49 -7.00 -15.89
N PRO A 47 -17.31 -5.94 -15.83
CA PRO A 47 -18.50 -5.82 -16.67
C PRO A 47 -18.15 -6.02 -18.14
N ALA A 48 -18.87 -6.90 -18.82
CA ALA A 48 -18.67 -7.16 -20.24
C ALA A 48 -18.91 -5.89 -21.07
N THR A 49 -18.15 -5.72 -22.15
CA THR A 49 -18.32 -4.60 -23.08
C THR A 49 -19.78 -4.48 -23.52
N ASN A 50 -20.32 -3.25 -23.54
CA ASN A 50 -21.72 -2.94 -23.87
C ASN A 50 -22.80 -3.49 -22.90
N SER A 51 -22.43 -4.17 -21.82
CA SER A 51 -23.37 -4.51 -20.74
C SER A 51 -23.88 -3.27 -20.02
N ASP A 52 -24.97 -3.38 -19.27
CA ASP A 52 -25.50 -2.27 -18.49
C ASP A 52 -24.53 -1.81 -17.39
N GLY A 53 -23.77 -2.74 -16.81
CA GLY A 53 -22.70 -2.40 -15.85
C GLY A 53 -21.62 -1.54 -16.48
N TRP A 54 -21.18 -1.90 -17.68
CA TRP A 54 -20.20 -1.12 -18.43
C TRP A 54 -20.72 0.26 -18.84
N LYS A 55 -22.00 0.36 -19.26
CA LYS A 55 -22.62 1.65 -19.59
C LYS A 55 -22.73 2.56 -18.37
N ARG A 56 -23.11 2.00 -17.20
CA ARG A 56 -23.14 2.74 -15.92
C ARG A 56 -21.76 3.25 -15.53
N ASP A 57 -20.74 2.40 -15.61
CA ASP A 57 -19.36 2.79 -15.37
C ASP A 57 -18.95 4.01 -16.22
N LEU A 58 -19.23 3.96 -17.53
CA LEU A 58 -18.87 5.03 -18.46
C LEU A 58 -19.64 6.33 -18.17
N ALA A 59 -20.92 6.23 -17.82
CA ALA A 59 -21.73 7.39 -17.43
C ALA A 59 -21.14 8.10 -16.20
N VAL A 60 -20.69 7.34 -15.18
CA VAL A 60 -20.04 7.90 -14.00
C VAL A 60 -18.73 8.59 -14.35
N VAL A 61 -17.88 7.99 -15.18
CA VAL A 61 -16.59 8.60 -15.56
C VAL A 61 -16.80 9.91 -16.35
N ARG A 62 -17.78 9.94 -17.27
CA ARG A 62 -18.13 11.16 -18.00
C ARG A 62 -18.68 12.24 -17.08
N TRP A 63 -19.54 11.86 -16.14
CA TRP A 63 -20.05 12.78 -15.13
C TRP A 63 -18.93 13.35 -14.27
N GLN A 64 -18.00 12.51 -13.79
CA GLN A 64 -16.84 12.96 -13.01
C GLN A 64 -15.96 13.94 -13.79
N GLN A 65 -15.72 13.68 -15.09
CA GLN A 65 -14.98 14.62 -15.93
C GLN A 65 -15.67 15.98 -16.05
N PHE A 66 -17.00 15.99 -16.14
CA PHE A 66 -17.78 17.22 -16.21
C PHE A 66 -17.85 17.95 -14.85
N ALA A 67 -17.99 17.21 -13.75
CA ALA A 67 -18.28 17.75 -12.42
C ALA A 67 -17.02 18.12 -11.62
N ARG A 68 -15.85 17.52 -11.91
CA ARG A 68 -14.64 17.79 -11.15
C ARG A 68 -14.17 19.24 -11.32
N ASP A 69 -13.80 19.87 -10.22
CA ASP A 69 -13.14 21.18 -10.18
C ASP A 69 -11.63 21.04 -9.89
N SER A 70 -10.94 22.18 -9.77
CA SER A 70 -9.51 22.21 -9.47
C SER A 70 -9.15 21.64 -8.10
N GLU A 71 -10.06 21.71 -7.13
CA GLU A 71 -9.82 21.20 -5.77
C GLU A 71 -9.86 19.68 -5.76
N LEU A 72 -10.89 19.08 -6.38
CA LEU A 72 -10.99 17.64 -6.56
C LEU A 72 -9.81 17.07 -7.36
N VAL A 73 -9.35 17.80 -8.39
CA VAL A 73 -8.15 17.43 -9.16
C VAL A 73 -6.91 17.48 -8.27
N GLY A 74 -6.69 18.58 -7.54
CA GLY A 74 -5.55 18.71 -6.62
C GLY A 74 -5.54 17.65 -5.53
N HIS A 75 -6.72 17.32 -4.99
CA HIS A 75 -6.88 16.21 -4.06
C HIS A 75 -6.47 14.88 -4.69
N ALA A 76 -6.94 14.59 -5.91
CA ALA A 76 -6.56 13.36 -6.63
C ALA A 76 -5.05 13.25 -6.88
N TRP A 77 -4.37 14.36 -7.18
CA TRP A 77 -2.91 14.41 -7.31
C TRP A 77 -2.20 13.98 -6.02
N SER A 78 -2.73 14.34 -4.85
CA SER A 78 -2.13 13.95 -3.57
C SER A 78 -2.17 12.43 -3.28
N TYR A 79 -2.94 11.68 -4.06
CA TYR A 79 -3.08 10.22 -3.97
C TYR A 79 -2.36 9.46 -5.10
N LEU A 80 -1.58 10.15 -5.94
CA LEU A 80 -0.94 9.54 -7.11
C LEU A 80 0.12 8.51 -6.72
N ASP A 81 0.98 8.84 -5.78
CA ASP A 81 2.25 8.12 -5.56
C ASP A 81 2.13 6.89 -4.67
N ARG A 82 0.94 6.59 -4.13
CA ARG A 82 0.74 5.50 -3.15
C ARG A 82 1.73 5.62 -1.98
N ASP A 83 1.84 6.84 -1.44
CA ASP A 83 2.70 7.12 -0.29
C ASP A 83 1.97 6.78 1.01
N ILE A 84 2.57 5.91 1.82
CA ILE A 84 2.06 5.55 3.15
C ILE A 84 2.11 6.76 4.12
N GLY A 85 2.97 7.75 3.85
CA GLY A 85 2.98 9.04 4.55
C GLY A 85 1.66 9.81 4.44
N ARG A 86 0.83 9.54 3.42
CA ARG A 86 -0.49 10.16 3.26
C ARG A 86 -1.44 9.91 4.44
N PHE A 87 -1.21 8.83 5.19
CA PHE A 87 -2.00 8.51 6.38
C PHE A 87 -1.62 9.33 7.63
N GLN A 88 -0.59 10.17 7.57
CA GLN A 88 -0.08 10.92 8.71
C GLN A 88 -1.15 11.79 9.38
N ALA A 89 -1.95 12.51 8.60
CA ALA A 89 -3.06 13.33 9.11
C ALA A 89 -4.12 12.48 9.82
N ALA A 90 -4.46 11.30 9.27
CA ALA A 90 -5.40 10.37 9.91
C ALA A 90 -4.86 9.81 11.23
N ILE A 91 -3.56 9.53 11.31
CA ILE A 91 -2.88 9.05 12.51
C ILE A 91 -2.80 10.15 13.59
N GLY A 92 -2.56 11.40 13.19
CA GLY A 92 -2.42 12.54 14.09
C GLY A 92 -1.06 12.63 14.78
N SER A 93 0.00 12.13 14.18
CA SER A 93 1.37 12.19 14.69
C SER A 93 2.34 12.30 13.52
N ASP A 94 3.60 12.68 13.75
CA ASP A 94 4.66 12.58 12.74
C ASP A 94 4.97 11.09 12.47
N PHE A 95 4.16 10.47 11.63
CA PHE A 95 4.22 9.05 11.30
C PHE A 95 5.55 8.69 10.65
N VAL A 96 6.04 9.56 9.77
CA VAL A 96 7.29 9.37 9.01
C VAL A 96 8.47 9.21 9.96
N LYS A 97 8.55 10.02 11.02
CA LYS A 97 9.61 9.97 12.02
C LYS A 97 9.36 8.94 13.12
N THR A 98 8.13 8.82 13.59
CA THR A 98 7.78 8.06 14.80
C THR A 98 7.72 6.55 14.56
N ALA A 99 7.41 6.11 13.33
CA ALA A 99 7.15 4.70 13.06
C ALA A 99 7.92 4.13 11.84
N PRO A 100 9.28 4.17 11.87
CA PRO A 100 10.09 3.70 10.75
C PRO A 100 9.92 2.21 10.44
N ARG A 101 9.63 1.35 11.42
CA ARG A 101 9.42 -0.09 11.18
C ARG A 101 8.04 -0.35 10.58
N ILE A 102 7.00 0.35 11.02
CA ILE A 102 5.68 0.31 10.37
C ILE A 102 5.80 0.78 8.92
N ARG A 103 6.45 1.93 8.68
CA ARG A 103 6.66 2.51 7.34
C ARG A 103 7.42 1.58 6.40
N ALA A 104 8.38 0.80 6.90
CA ALA A 104 9.13 -0.16 6.11
C ALA A 104 8.40 -1.50 5.92
N GLY A 105 7.67 -1.95 6.95
CA GLY A 105 7.09 -3.29 7.02
C GLY A 105 5.69 -3.44 6.43
N VAL A 106 4.79 -2.48 6.66
CA VAL A 106 3.42 -2.53 6.10
C VAL A 106 3.44 -2.65 4.57
N PRO A 107 4.25 -1.88 3.82
CA PRO A 107 4.32 -2.03 2.37
C PRO A 107 4.74 -3.43 1.90
N GLN A 108 5.43 -4.23 2.73
CA GLN A 108 5.81 -5.59 2.37
C GLN A 108 4.61 -6.52 2.32
N PHE A 109 3.67 -6.36 3.25
CA PHE A 109 2.40 -7.08 3.20
C PHE A 109 1.49 -6.58 2.07
N VAL A 110 1.49 -5.27 1.80
CA VAL A 110 0.71 -4.69 0.69
C VAL A 110 1.19 -5.20 -0.68
N ARG A 111 2.50 -5.44 -0.85
CA ARG A 111 3.07 -6.01 -2.09
C ARG A 111 2.46 -7.35 -2.46
N LEU A 112 2.12 -8.20 -1.48
CA LEU A 112 1.47 -9.48 -1.76
C LEU A 112 0.12 -9.30 -2.48
N ALA A 113 -0.67 -8.29 -2.10
CA ALA A 113 -1.92 -7.95 -2.77
C ALA A 113 -1.66 -7.34 -4.17
N ASP A 114 -0.59 -6.56 -4.33
CA ASP A 114 -0.18 -6.01 -5.63
C ASP A 114 0.22 -7.12 -6.63
N GLU A 115 0.93 -8.16 -6.16
CA GLU A 115 1.29 -9.33 -6.96
C GLU A 115 0.06 -10.10 -7.46
N VAL A 116 -0.93 -10.34 -6.59
CA VAL A 116 -2.21 -10.96 -7.00
C VAL A 116 -2.95 -10.07 -7.99
N LYS A 117 -2.99 -8.76 -7.75
CA LYS A 117 -3.59 -7.78 -8.67
C LYS A 117 -2.91 -7.80 -10.04
N ASN A 118 -1.58 -7.94 -10.11
CA ASN A 118 -0.86 -8.01 -11.38
C ASN A 118 -1.25 -9.27 -12.17
N GLN A 119 -1.29 -10.43 -11.52
CA GLN A 119 -1.77 -11.67 -12.15
C GLN A 119 -3.20 -11.55 -12.69
N LEU A 120 -4.10 -10.91 -11.93
CA LEU A 120 -5.48 -10.66 -12.38
C LEU A 120 -5.55 -9.67 -13.56
N LYS A 121 -4.71 -8.63 -13.56
CA LYS A 121 -4.59 -7.68 -14.68
C LYS A 121 -4.17 -8.35 -15.96
N ASP A 122 -3.15 -9.20 -15.87
CA ASP A 122 -2.60 -9.93 -17.02
C ASP A 122 -3.64 -10.89 -17.58
N ALA A 123 -4.42 -11.55 -16.72
CA ALA A 123 -5.47 -12.47 -17.13
C ALA A 123 -6.69 -11.76 -17.76
N MET A 124 -7.05 -10.57 -17.29
CA MET A 124 -8.33 -9.92 -17.67
C MET A 124 -8.18 -8.82 -18.72
N GLY A 125 -7.03 -8.16 -18.83
CA GLY A 125 -6.69 -7.29 -19.97
C GLY A 125 -7.63 -6.10 -20.24
N ARG A 126 -8.50 -5.69 -19.31
CA ARG A 126 -9.47 -4.61 -19.56
C ARG A 126 -8.77 -3.29 -19.88
N SER A 127 -9.05 -2.68 -21.03
CA SER A 127 -8.52 -1.35 -21.36
C SER A 127 -9.07 -0.26 -20.45
N ARG A 128 -8.28 0.80 -20.22
CA ARG A 128 -8.70 1.96 -19.41
C ARG A 128 -9.76 2.82 -20.12
N PRO A 129 -10.53 3.64 -19.40
CA PRO A 129 -11.54 4.51 -20.00
C PRO A 129 -10.99 5.39 -21.12
N PHE A 130 -9.90 6.12 -20.87
CA PHE A 130 -9.27 7.04 -21.83
C PHE A 130 -8.59 6.36 -23.02
N VAL A 131 -8.38 5.03 -22.99
CA VAL A 131 -7.84 4.27 -24.13
C VAL A 131 -8.94 3.98 -25.14
N THR A 132 -10.15 3.69 -24.66
CA THR A 132 -11.28 3.24 -25.47
C THR A 132 -12.23 4.38 -25.85
N HIS A 133 -12.18 5.51 -25.14
CA HIS A 133 -13.08 6.65 -25.33
C HIS A 133 -12.29 7.95 -25.45
N GLN A 134 -12.21 8.51 -26.65
CA GLN A 134 -11.39 9.68 -26.94
C GLN A 134 -11.93 10.97 -26.31
N ASP A 135 -13.21 11.01 -25.96
CA ASP A 135 -13.86 12.10 -25.22
C ASP A 135 -13.39 12.20 -23.76
N LEU A 136 -12.83 11.11 -23.20
CA LEU A 136 -12.32 11.08 -21.84
C LEU A 136 -10.87 11.58 -21.75
N LYS A 137 -10.67 12.63 -20.95
CA LYS A 137 -9.40 13.29 -20.68
C LYS A 137 -9.02 13.07 -19.22
N PRO A 138 -8.05 12.20 -18.91
CA PRO A 138 -7.64 11.97 -17.53
C PRO A 138 -7.00 13.23 -16.92
N CYS A 139 -7.20 13.47 -15.62
CA CYS A 139 -6.52 14.58 -14.89
C CYS A 139 -5.26 14.15 -14.14
N LEU A 140 -4.82 12.90 -14.31
CA LEU A 140 -3.56 12.37 -13.83
C LEU A 140 -2.75 11.82 -15.02
N PRO A 141 -1.43 11.59 -14.85
CA PRO A 141 -0.61 10.98 -15.89
C PRO A 141 -1.18 9.65 -16.38
N ARG A 142 -1.15 9.43 -17.70
CA ARG A 142 -1.65 8.19 -18.31
C ARG A 142 -0.79 7.00 -17.88
N GLU A 143 -1.43 5.84 -17.79
CA GLU A 143 -0.80 4.56 -17.46
C GLU A 143 -1.06 3.55 -18.58
N ASP A 144 -0.03 2.80 -18.96
CA ASP A 144 -0.10 1.81 -20.06
C ASP A 144 -0.58 0.43 -19.61
N SER A 145 -0.67 0.19 -18.30
CA SER A 145 -1.16 -1.07 -17.74
C SER A 145 -2.68 -1.24 -17.90
N ALA A 146 -3.16 -2.49 -17.84
CA ALA A 146 -4.59 -2.81 -17.84
C ALA A 146 -5.34 -2.10 -16.70
N SER A 147 -6.66 -1.92 -16.84
CA SER A 147 -7.53 -1.21 -15.90
C SER A 147 -7.99 -2.08 -14.72
N TYR A 148 -8.38 -3.33 -14.96
CA TYR A 148 -9.07 -4.15 -13.97
C TYR A 148 -8.18 -5.25 -13.34
N PRO A 149 -8.21 -5.47 -12.02
CA PRO A 149 -8.78 -4.59 -10.99
C PRO A 149 -7.86 -3.37 -10.73
N SER A 150 -8.35 -2.32 -10.08
CA SER A 150 -7.55 -1.11 -9.82
C SER A 150 -6.40 -1.38 -8.83
N GLY A 151 -5.17 -1.04 -9.24
CA GLY A 151 -3.98 -1.17 -8.40
C GLY A 151 -3.92 -0.15 -7.27
N HIS A 152 -4.25 1.12 -7.53
CA HIS A 152 -4.34 2.17 -6.50
C HIS A 152 -5.41 1.83 -5.46
N ALA A 153 -6.60 1.38 -5.89
CA ALA A 153 -7.65 0.99 -4.95
C ALA A 153 -7.20 -0.17 -4.05
N THR A 154 -6.61 -1.23 -4.65
CA THR A 154 -6.05 -2.36 -3.89
C THR A 154 -5.02 -1.88 -2.87
N TRP A 155 -4.12 -0.97 -3.26
CA TRP A 155 -3.08 -0.44 -2.39
C TRP A 155 -3.64 0.39 -1.23
N TYR A 156 -4.54 1.34 -1.49
CA TYR A 156 -5.11 2.22 -0.46
C TYR A 156 -6.00 1.47 0.53
N VAL A 157 -6.80 0.52 0.03
CA VAL A 157 -7.66 -0.33 0.88
C VAL A 157 -6.83 -1.27 1.74
N THR A 158 -5.84 -1.96 1.15
CA THR A 158 -4.96 -2.85 1.93
C THR A 158 -4.17 -2.07 2.98
N THR A 159 -3.58 -0.94 2.60
CA THR A 159 -2.77 -0.11 3.51
C THR A 159 -3.61 0.46 4.65
N SER A 160 -4.77 1.04 4.36
CA SER A 160 -5.66 1.61 5.37
C SER A 160 -6.13 0.58 6.39
N LEU A 161 -6.51 -0.62 5.94
CA LEU A 161 -6.96 -1.70 6.82
C LEU A 161 -5.82 -2.27 7.69
N LEU A 162 -4.61 -2.43 7.14
CA LEU A 162 -3.46 -2.88 7.92
C LEU A 162 -3.03 -1.83 8.96
N LEU A 163 -3.03 -0.55 8.61
CA LEU A 163 -2.80 0.53 9.57
C LEU A 163 -3.90 0.59 10.62
N ALA A 164 -5.16 0.38 10.25
CA ALA A 164 -6.29 0.34 11.18
C ALA A 164 -6.26 -0.88 12.12
N ASP A 165 -5.63 -1.98 11.72
CA ASP A 165 -5.37 -3.12 12.61
C ASP A 165 -4.27 -2.80 13.63
N LEU A 166 -3.28 -1.97 13.26
CA LEU A 166 -2.23 -1.50 14.17
C LEU A 166 -2.70 -0.37 15.09
N LEU A 167 -3.61 0.48 14.62
CA LEU A 167 -4.09 1.71 15.28
C LEU A 167 -5.63 1.75 15.31
N PRO A 168 -6.29 0.87 16.09
CA PRO A 168 -7.75 0.75 16.09
C PRO A 168 -8.46 2.05 16.49
N GLU A 169 -7.85 2.88 17.34
CA GLU A 169 -8.37 4.19 17.76
C GLU A 169 -8.40 5.23 16.64
N ARG A 170 -7.68 4.97 15.54
CA ARG A 170 -7.63 5.82 14.34
C ARG A 170 -8.33 5.18 13.14
N ARG A 171 -9.03 4.05 13.34
CA ARG A 171 -9.61 3.22 12.28
C ARG A 171 -10.42 4.03 11.28
N GLU A 172 -11.48 4.73 11.70
CA GLU A 172 -12.37 5.44 10.79
C GLU A 172 -11.62 6.49 9.94
N ARG A 173 -10.68 7.19 10.56
CA ARG A 173 -9.85 8.20 9.88
C ARG A 173 -8.91 7.56 8.85
N LEU A 174 -8.32 6.42 9.18
CA LEU A 174 -7.45 5.67 8.26
C LEU A 174 -8.26 5.11 7.09
N LEU A 175 -9.45 4.57 7.35
CA LEU A 175 -10.34 4.06 6.30
C LEU A 175 -10.83 5.19 5.39
N ALA A 176 -11.08 6.39 5.92
CA ALA A 176 -11.41 7.57 5.12
C ALA A 176 -10.31 7.92 4.10
N VAL A 177 -9.03 7.91 4.51
CA VAL A 177 -7.89 8.10 3.58
C VAL A 177 -7.86 6.98 2.53
N GLY A 178 -8.13 5.74 2.94
CA GLY A 178 -8.22 4.60 2.02
C GLY A 178 -9.30 4.82 0.95
N HIS A 179 -10.49 5.25 1.36
CA HIS A 179 -11.62 5.52 0.48
C HIS A 179 -11.35 6.70 -0.47
N GLN A 180 -10.78 7.80 0.04
CA GLN A 180 -10.38 8.96 -0.78
C GLN A 180 -9.36 8.57 -1.86
N GLY A 181 -8.32 7.80 -1.48
CA GLY A 181 -7.29 7.38 -2.42
C GLY A 181 -7.78 6.44 -3.52
N MET A 182 -8.76 5.59 -3.23
CA MET A 182 -9.38 4.76 -4.27
C MET A 182 -10.35 5.57 -5.16
N ALA A 183 -11.13 6.48 -4.58
CA ALA A 183 -12.12 7.29 -5.30
C ALA A 183 -11.47 8.30 -6.27
N ALA A 184 -10.31 8.87 -5.89
CA ALA A 184 -9.52 9.80 -6.70
C ALA A 184 -9.26 9.30 -8.14
N ARG A 185 -9.18 7.97 -8.32
CA ARG A 185 -8.92 7.35 -9.63
C ARG A 185 -10.12 7.45 -10.57
N VAL A 186 -11.34 7.41 -10.05
CA VAL A 186 -12.57 7.60 -10.85
C VAL A 186 -12.76 9.07 -11.16
N THR A 187 -12.52 9.97 -10.20
CA THR A 187 -12.55 11.43 -10.39
C THR A 187 -11.67 11.86 -11.56
N CYS A 188 -10.47 11.27 -11.67
CA CYS A 188 -9.57 11.54 -12.78
C CYS A 188 -9.72 10.64 -14.01
N GLY A 189 -10.78 9.82 -14.10
CA GLY A 189 -11.04 8.97 -15.27
C GLY A 189 -9.97 7.93 -15.55
N MET A 190 -9.18 7.57 -14.55
CA MET A 190 -8.08 6.59 -14.66
C MET A 190 -8.58 5.15 -14.65
N HIS A 191 -9.72 4.93 -14.01
CA HIS A 191 -10.38 3.64 -13.82
C HIS A 191 -11.89 3.81 -13.94
N TYR A 192 -12.57 2.74 -14.37
CA TYR A 192 -14.01 2.62 -14.21
C TYR A 192 -14.36 2.38 -12.72
N PRO A 193 -15.56 2.78 -12.25
CA PRO A 193 -16.01 2.48 -10.89
C PRO A 193 -15.89 0.99 -10.53
N SER A 194 -16.29 0.08 -11.42
CA SER A 194 -16.16 -1.36 -11.16
C SER A 194 -14.70 -1.86 -11.05
N ASP A 195 -13.72 -1.19 -11.68
CA ASP A 195 -12.30 -1.53 -11.48
C ASP A 195 -11.87 -1.20 -10.05
N VAL A 196 -12.35 -0.06 -9.53
CA VAL A 196 -12.05 0.42 -8.19
C VAL A 196 -12.72 -0.45 -7.13
N GLU A 197 -14.00 -0.79 -7.32
CA GLU A 197 -14.73 -1.72 -6.46
C GLU A 197 -14.06 -3.11 -6.42
N ALA A 198 -13.61 -3.61 -7.56
CA ALA A 198 -12.87 -4.87 -7.63
C ALA A 198 -11.52 -4.80 -6.90
N GLY A 199 -10.81 -3.67 -7.00
CA GLY A 199 -9.59 -3.43 -6.22
C GLY A 199 -9.84 -3.34 -4.71
N GLN A 200 -10.95 -2.74 -4.29
CA GLN A 200 -11.38 -2.73 -2.90
C GLN A 200 -11.65 -4.15 -2.39
N ARG A 201 -12.45 -4.93 -3.11
CA ARG A 201 -12.76 -6.33 -2.79
C ARG A 201 -11.49 -7.17 -2.66
N LEU A 202 -10.51 -6.97 -3.57
CA LEU A 202 -9.21 -7.63 -3.49
C LEU A 202 -8.45 -7.24 -2.22
N GLY A 203 -8.33 -5.94 -1.93
CA GLY A 203 -7.62 -5.46 -0.75
C GLY A 203 -8.21 -5.98 0.56
N GLU A 204 -9.54 -5.91 0.71
CA GLU A 204 -10.25 -6.44 1.88
C GLU A 204 -10.03 -7.95 2.06
N ALA A 205 -10.12 -8.72 0.98
CA ALA A 205 -9.93 -10.17 1.03
C ALA A 205 -8.46 -10.55 1.31
N ALA A 206 -7.50 -9.81 0.73
CA ALA A 206 -6.07 -10.01 0.99
C ALA A 206 -5.73 -9.73 2.46
N VAL A 207 -6.25 -8.64 3.03
CA VAL A 207 -6.05 -8.31 4.45
C VAL A 207 -6.57 -9.42 5.35
N LYS A 208 -7.74 -10.01 5.07
CA LYS A 208 -8.24 -11.15 5.87
C LYS A 208 -7.26 -12.32 5.92
N GLN A 209 -6.53 -12.58 4.83
CA GLN A 209 -5.47 -13.60 4.82
C GLN A 209 -4.21 -13.13 5.57
N ILE A 210 -3.77 -11.89 5.34
CA ILE A 210 -2.60 -11.29 6.01
C ILE A 210 -2.77 -11.31 7.52
N LEU A 211 -3.90 -10.81 8.06
CA LEU A 211 -4.15 -10.74 9.50
C LEU A 211 -4.12 -12.11 10.19
N ARG A 212 -4.45 -13.18 9.47
CA ARG A 212 -4.41 -14.56 9.99
C ARG A 212 -3.00 -15.15 9.99
N SER A 213 -2.08 -14.60 9.20
CA SER A 213 -0.71 -15.12 9.05
C SER A 213 0.11 -14.98 10.34
N PRO A 214 1.00 -15.96 10.64
CA PRO A 214 2.00 -15.82 11.70
C PRO A 214 2.92 -14.61 11.49
N GLN A 215 3.23 -14.25 10.25
CA GLN A 215 4.08 -13.13 9.84
C GLN A 215 3.50 -11.81 10.32
N TRP A 216 2.22 -11.55 10.03
CA TRP A 216 1.56 -10.34 10.49
C TRP A 216 1.47 -10.28 12.02
N LYS A 217 1.11 -11.40 12.67
CA LYS A 217 1.06 -11.48 14.15
C LYS A 217 2.40 -11.12 14.79
N ARG A 218 3.50 -11.68 14.29
CA ARG A 218 4.87 -11.34 14.76
C ARG A 218 5.23 -9.90 14.47
N PHE A 219 4.94 -9.40 13.27
CA PHE A 219 5.20 -8.02 12.90
C PHE A 219 4.47 -7.04 13.82
N LYS A 220 3.15 -7.24 14.01
CA LYS A 220 2.29 -6.45 14.90
C LYS A 220 2.83 -6.39 16.33
N LEU A 221 3.25 -7.52 16.90
CA LEU A 221 3.90 -7.55 18.22
C LEU A 221 5.22 -6.77 18.23
N SER A 222 6.01 -6.89 17.17
CA SER A 222 7.33 -6.25 17.09
C SER A 222 7.30 -4.73 16.98
N VAL A 223 6.17 -4.14 16.56
CA VAL A 223 5.99 -2.69 16.37
C VAL A 223 5.14 -2.03 17.45
N GLN A 224 4.76 -2.74 18.52
CA GLN A 224 3.99 -2.17 19.63
C GLN A 224 4.60 -0.89 20.23
N PRO A 225 5.94 -0.74 20.36
CA PRO A 225 6.53 0.52 20.81
C PRO A 225 6.21 1.71 19.88
N GLU A 226 6.23 1.51 18.56
CA GLU A 226 5.89 2.55 17.58
C GLU A 226 4.39 2.86 17.62
N VAL A 227 3.54 1.83 17.73
CA VAL A 227 2.09 2.00 17.91
C VAL A 227 1.78 2.88 19.12
N LYS A 228 2.38 2.57 20.28
CA LYS A 228 2.21 3.37 21.50
C LYS A 228 2.66 4.82 21.32
N ALA A 229 3.76 5.05 20.59
CA ALA A 229 4.27 6.39 20.32
C ALA A 229 3.35 7.20 19.38
N LEU A 230 2.63 6.55 18.46
CA LEU A 230 1.71 7.19 17.51
C LEU A 230 0.34 7.57 18.10
N ILE A 231 -0.09 6.92 19.19
CA ILE A 231 -1.45 7.12 19.75
C ILE A 231 -1.55 8.41 20.59
N SER A 232 -0.43 9.05 20.93
CA SER A 232 -0.41 10.35 21.60
C SER A 232 -1.04 11.42 20.69
N PRO A 233 -2.20 11.99 21.04
CA PRO A 233 -2.81 13.05 20.24
C PRO A 233 -1.92 14.31 20.26
N PRO A 234 -1.86 15.06 19.16
CA PRO A 234 -1.09 16.30 19.12
C PRO A 234 -1.82 17.36 19.95
N ALA A 235 -1.07 18.24 20.62
CA ALA A 235 -1.62 19.27 21.50
C ALA A 235 -2.63 20.19 20.80
N ALA A 236 -2.49 20.39 19.49
CA ALA A 236 -3.38 21.22 18.66
C ALA A 236 -4.69 20.51 18.23
N GLY A 237 -4.93 19.27 18.66
CA GLY A 237 -6.07 18.48 18.22
C GLY A 237 -5.81 17.75 16.90
N MET A 238 -6.69 16.80 16.56
CA MET A 238 -6.50 15.94 15.39
C MET A 238 -6.59 16.75 14.09
N PRO A 239 -5.64 16.60 13.14
CA PRO A 239 -5.71 17.25 11.84
C PRO A 239 -6.99 16.90 11.09
N VAL A 240 -7.42 17.75 10.16
CA VAL A 240 -8.47 17.37 9.22
C VAL A 240 -7.89 16.36 8.23
N VAL A 241 -8.60 15.26 7.99
CA VAL A 241 -8.15 14.19 7.06
C VAL A 241 -8.47 14.55 5.61
N TYR A 242 -9.41 15.48 5.44
CA TYR A 242 -9.83 16.30 4.31
C TYR A 242 -11.36 16.43 4.36
N ASP A 243 -11.81 17.58 3.87
CA ASP A 243 -13.19 18.06 3.68
C ASP A 243 -13.73 17.54 2.34
#